data_AF-A0ABD0J1K2-F1
#
_entry.id   AF-A0ABD0J1K2-F1
#
_cell.length_a   1.000
_cell.length_b   1.000
_cell.length_c   1.000
_cell.angle_alpha   90.00
_cell.angle_beta   90.00
_cell.angle_gamma   90.00
#
_symmetry.space_group_name_H-M   'P 1'
#
loop_
_entity.id
_entity.type
_entity.pdbx_description
1 polymer ?
#
loop_
_entity_poly.entity_id
_entity_poly.type
_entity_poly.pdbx_seq_one_letter_code
_entity_poly.pdbx_strand_id
1 'polypeptide(L)'
;EWQWHFGAIAIFFGWVNLVLYVTQMVSLLGIYVVMFTHTVITFAKFFFVAIIFTVAFALAFYTVLHQEGPFEDVAKSLLKTWVMMIGELDFDNIFNDSSNPPAFPVLAYILFVFFLIIMSILIMNLLVGLAVGDIQAVQNKATLTRLETEVI
;
A
#
# COMPACT_ATOMS: atom_id res chain seq x y z
N GLU A 1 1.89 18.66 -24.86
CA GLU A 1 1.70 17.49 -23.95
C GLU A 1 2.29 17.74 -22.57
N TRP A 2 3.55 18.20 -22.46
CA TRP A 2 4.19 18.58 -21.18
C TRP A 2 3.34 19.48 -20.28
N GLN A 3 2.62 20.45 -20.85
CA GLN A 3 1.72 21.35 -20.11
C GLN A 3 0.63 20.60 -19.33
N TRP A 4 0.11 19.49 -19.86
CA TRP A 4 -0.90 18.69 -19.17
C TRP A 4 -0.30 17.89 -18.01
N HIS A 5 0.90 17.35 -18.17
CA HIS A 5 1.61 16.68 -17.08
C HIS A 5 1.90 17.63 -15.92
N PHE A 6 2.50 18.79 -16.22
CA PHE A 6 2.78 19.81 -15.20
C PHE A 6 1.49 20.42 -14.62
N GLY A 7 0.45 20.61 -15.44
CA GLY A 7 -0.86 21.08 -14.99
C GLY A 7 -1.52 20.14 -14.00
N ALA A 8 -1.54 18.82 -14.29
CA ALA A 8 -2.08 17.82 -13.37
C ALA A 8 -1.31 17.76 -12.05
N ILE A 9 0.03 17.80 -12.11
CA ILE A 9 0.90 17.84 -10.94
C ILE A 9 0.64 19.11 -10.12
N ALA A 10 0.55 20.28 -10.77
CA ALA A 10 0.30 21.56 -10.10
C ALA A 10 -1.08 21.60 -9.43
N ILE A 11 -2.12 21.07 -10.08
CA ILE A 11 -3.46 20.98 -9.49
C ILE A 11 -3.43 20.07 -8.25
N PHE A 12 -2.82 18.89 -8.35
CA PHE A 12 -2.71 17.95 -7.23
C PHE A 12 -1.97 18.57 -6.03
N PHE A 13 -0.77 19.11 -6.26
CA PHE A 13 0.00 19.77 -5.18
C PHE A 13 -0.67 21.03 -4.66
N GLY A 14 -1.42 21.76 -5.51
CA GLY A 14 -2.23 22.90 -5.10
C GLY A 14 -3.29 22.52 -4.06
N TRP A 15 -4.01 21.42 -4.28
CA TRP A 15 -4.99 20.91 -3.32
C TRP A 15 -4.35 20.37 -2.05
N VAL A 16 -3.24 19.63 -2.15
CA VAL A 16 -2.48 19.18 -0.97
C VAL A 16 -2.02 20.37 -0.13
N ASN A 17 -1.49 21.41 -0.77
CA ASN A 17 -1.04 22.63 -0.11
C ASN A 17 -2.21 23.39 0.54
N LEU A 18 -3.38 23.44 -0.12
CA LEU A 18 -4.58 24.03 0.46
C LEU A 18 -5.00 23.32 1.75
N VAL A 19 -4.99 21.98 1.76
CA VAL A 19 -5.28 21.20 2.98
C VAL A 19 -4.30 21.56 4.09
N LEU A 20 -3.00 21.65 3.80
CA LEU A 20 -2.00 22.06 4.79
C LEU A 20 -2.24 23.48 5.33
N TYR A 21 -2.58 24.45 4.47
CA TYR A 21 -2.90 25.81 4.93
C TYR A 21 -4.16 25.87 5.81
N VAL A 22 -5.22 25.17 5.42
CA VAL A 22 -6.46 25.09 6.21
C VAL A 22 -6.18 24.46 7.58
N THR A 23 -5.27 23.49 7.65
CA THR A 23 -4.88 22.85 8.92
C THR A 23 -4.10 23.78 9.84
N GLN A 24 -3.37 24.74 9.30
CA GLN A 24 -2.68 25.75 10.09
C GLN A 24 -3.63 26.85 10.62
N MET A 25 -4.67 27.20 9.85
CA MET A 25 -5.66 28.22 10.26
C MET A 25 -6.71 27.68 11.22
N VAL A 26 -7.17 26.44 11.03
CA VAL A 26 -8.24 25.83 11.84
C VAL A 26 -7.61 24.86 12.83
N SER A 27 -7.48 25.28 14.09
CA SER A 27 -6.84 24.49 15.17
C SER A 27 -7.40 23.08 15.33
N LEU A 28 -8.69 22.87 15.04
CA LEU A 28 -9.32 21.55 15.04
C LEU A 28 -8.82 20.64 13.91
N LEU A 29 -8.66 21.15 12.68
CA LEU A 29 -8.18 20.38 11.52
C LEU A 29 -6.67 20.12 11.58
N GLY A 30 -5.90 21.05 12.18
CA GLY A 30 -4.47 20.90 12.47
C GLY A 30 -4.11 19.60 13.17
N ILE A 31 -4.85 19.25 14.21
CA ILE A 31 -4.59 18.05 15.01
C ILE A 31 -4.78 16.78 14.16
N TYR A 32 -5.85 16.69 13.36
CA TYR A 32 -6.10 15.52 12.50
C TYR A 32 -5.02 15.32 11.44
N VAL A 33 -4.53 16.39 10.81
CA VAL A 33 -3.49 16.27 9.78
C VAL A 33 -2.13 15.92 10.39
N VAL A 34 -1.77 16.49 11.54
CA VAL A 34 -0.55 16.08 12.25
C VAL A 34 -0.61 14.59 12.66
N MET A 35 -1.77 14.13 13.16
CA MET A 35 -1.97 12.70 13.46
C MET A 35 -1.87 11.83 12.21
N PHE A 36 -2.50 12.23 11.10
CA PHE A 36 -2.41 11.51 9.83
C PHE A 36 -0.97 11.41 9.32
N THR A 37 -0.22 12.52 9.31
CA THR A 37 1.19 12.51 8.90
C THR A 37 2.02 11.58 9.78
N HIS A 38 1.77 11.57 11.09
CA HIS A 38 2.45 10.63 12.00
C HIS A 38 2.13 9.16 11.67
N THR A 39 0.84 8.83 11.46
CA THR A 39 0.42 7.48 11.07
C THR A 39 1.04 7.06 9.74
N VAL A 40 1.11 7.95 8.75
CA VAL A 40 1.77 7.68 7.46
C VAL A 40 3.26 7.39 7.64
N ILE A 41 3.96 8.10 8.51
CA ILE A 41 5.38 7.86 8.78
C ILE A 41 5.60 6.49 9.47
N THR A 42 4.78 6.17 10.48
CA THR A 42 4.84 4.87 11.16
C THR A 42 4.53 3.72 10.19
N PHE A 43 3.50 3.89 9.38
CA PHE A 43 3.15 2.97 8.30
C PHE A 43 4.31 2.80 7.30
N ALA A 44 4.92 3.90 6.84
CA ALA A 44 6.02 3.87 5.87
C ALA A 44 7.24 3.07 6.37
N LYS A 45 7.57 3.16 7.67
CA LYS A 45 8.66 2.35 8.26
C LYS A 45 8.40 0.86 8.16
N PHE A 46 7.16 0.44 8.41
CA PHE A 46 6.77 -0.96 8.28
C PHE A 46 6.64 -1.38 6.80
N PHE A 47 6.13 -0.47 5.97
CA PHE A 47 5.94 -0.67 4.54
C PHE A 47 7.26 -0.95 3.79
N PHE A 48 8.41 -0.51 4.31
CA PHE A 48 9.72 -0.84 3.74
C PHE A 48 9.97 -2.35 3.61
N VAL A 49 9.52 -3.14 4.60
CA VAL A 49 9.62 -4.61 4.54
C VAL A 49 8.76 -5.17 3.40
N ALA A 50 7.56 -4.62 3.22
CA ALA A 50 6.68 -5.02 2.13
C ALA A 50 7.31 -4.76 0.76
N ILE A 51 8.00 -3.63 0.56
CA ILE A 51 8.67 -3.31 -0.71
C ILE A 51 9.70 -4.39 -1.09
N ILE A 52 10.49 -4.89 -0.13
CA ILE A 52 11.51 -5.91 -0.40
C ILE A 52 10.86 -7.19 -0.95
N PHE A 53 9.80 -7.67 -0.27
CA PHE A 53 9.06 -8.84 -0.75
C PHE A 53 8.37 -8.55 -2.08
N THR A 54 7.81 -7.35 -2.29
CA THR A 54 7.11 -7.00 -3.52
C THR A 54 8.07 -7.01 -4.71
N VAL A 55 9.28 -6.48 -4.55
CA VAL A 55 10.30 -6.54 -5.59
C VAL A 55 10.71 -8.00 -5.88
N ALA A 56 10.91 -8.82 -4.84
CA ALA A 56 11.26 -10.23 -5.01
C ALA A 56 10.19 -11.01 -5.77
N PHE A 57 8.92 -10.88 -5.37
CA PHE A 57 7.80 -11.53 -6.05
C PHE A 57 7.57 -10.97 -7.46
N ALA A 58 7.68 -9.66 -7.66
CA ALA A 58 7.51 -9.05 -8.98
C ALA A 58 8.55 -9.55 -9.99
N LEU A 59 9.82 -9.66 -9.58
CA LEU A 59 10.87 -10.21 -10.44
C LEU A 59 10.66 -11.69 -10.71
N ALA A 60 10.21 -12.46 -9.71
CA ALA A 60 9.89 -13.87 -9.92
C ALA A 60 8.70 -14.05 -10.88
N PHE A 61 7.62 -13.28 -10.71
CA PHE A 61 6.48 -13.28 -11.63
C PHE A 61 6.88 -12.80 -13.02
N TYR A 62 7.72 -11.78 -13.15
CA TYR A 62 8.29 -11.36 -14.44
C TYR A 62 8.97 -12.52 -15.17
N THR A 63 9.76 -13.34 -14.46
CA THR A 63 10.45 -14.48 -15.10
C THR A 63 9.52 -15.65 -15.45
N VAL A 64 8.50 -15.91 -14.65
CA VAL A 64 7.62 -17.09 -14.81
C VAL A 64 6.40 -16.81 -15.70
N LEU A 65 5.92 -15.57 -15.68
CA LEU A 65 4.72 -15.08 -16.37
C LEU A 65 5.05 -14.06 -17.47
N HIS A 66 6.29 -14.00 -17.98
CA HIS A 66 6.72 -12.95 -18.93
C HIS A 66 5.83 -12.84 -20.18
N GLN A 67 5.14 -13.92 -20.56
CA GLN A 67 4.27 -13.98 -21.74
C GLN A 67 2.91 -13.31 -21.51
N GLU A 68 2.59 -12.98 -20.26
CA GLU A 68 1.40 -12.23 -19.88
C GLU A 68 1.63 -10.72 -20.00
N GLY A 69 0.69 -10.00 -20.64
CA GLY A 69 0.81 -8.55 -20.86
C GLY A 69 1.13 -7.72 -19.60
N PRO A 70 0.54 -8.02 -18.42
CA PRO A 70 0.87 -7.35 -17.16
C PRO A 70 2.28 -7.64 -16.61
N PHE A 71 2.94 -8.70 -17.08
CA PHE A 71 4.25 -9.15 -16.61
C PHE A 71 5.35 -9.09 -17.69
N GLU A 72 5.04 -8.52 -18.85
CA GLU A 72 5.99 -8.35 -19.97
C GLU A 72 7.17 -7.42 -19.62
N ASP A 73 6.93 -6.41 -18.77
CA ASP A 73 7.93 -5.45 -18.33
C ASP A 73 8.18 -5.53 -16.82
N VAL A 74 9.41 -5.25 -16.39
CA VAL A 74 9.76 -5.17 -14.95
C VAL A 74 8.93 -4.09 -14.23
N ALA A 75 8.68 -2.95 -14.88
CA ALA A 75 7.87 -1.88 -14.29
C ALA A 75 6.38 -2.27 -14.18
N LYS A 76 5.83 -2.94 -15.21
CA LYS A 76 4.44 -3.40 -15.21
C LYS A 76 4.23 -4.54 -14.20
N SER A 77 5.15 -5.50 -14.13
CA SER A 77 5.13 -6.60 -13.16
C SER A 77 5.21 -6.10 -11.72
N LEU A 78 6.04 -5.09 -11.44
CA LEU A 78 6.06 -4.40 -10.14
C LEU A 78 4.68 -3.81 -9.83
N LEU A 79 4.12 -3.01 -10.75
CA LEU A 79 2.81 -2.39 -10.54
C LEU A 79 1.71 -3.44 -10.33
N LYS A 80 1.67 -4.49 -11.15
CA LYS A 80 0.69 -5.58 -11.02
C LYS A 80 0.84 -6.31 -9.68
N THR A 81 2.07 -6.58 -9.24
CA THR A 81 2.33 -7.23 -7.93
C THR A 81 1.89 -6.33 -6.76
N TRP A 82 2.07 -5.01 -6.87
CA TRP A 82 1.55 -4.04 -5.90
C TRP A 82 0.02 -4.02 -5.85
N VAL A 83 -0.64 -4.04 -7.00
CA VAL A 83 -2.11 -4.11 -7.09
C VAL A 83 -2.62 -5.43 -6.49
N MET A 84 -1.95 -6.54 -6.77
CA MET A 84 -2.26 -7.85 -6.18
C MET A 84 -2.05 -7.88 -4.66
N MET A 85 -1.08 -7.12 -4.11
CA MET A 85 -0.87 -7.01 -2.67
C MET A 85 -2.08 -6.39 -1.96
N ILE A 86 -2.76 -5.43 -2.59
CA ILE A 86 -3.97 -4.79 -2.05
C ILE A 86 -5.16 -5.76 -2.02
N GLY A 87 -5.09 -6.86 -2.78
CA GLY A 87 -6.09 -7.94 -2.81
C GLY A 87 -6.77 -8.12 -4.16
N GLU A 88 -6.40 -7.34 -5.18
CA GLU A 88 -6.92 -7.53 -6.53
C GLU A 88 -6.20 -8.71 -7.21
N LEU A 89 -6.75 -9.91 -7.00
CA LEU A 89 -6.25 -11.15 -7.55
C LEU A 89 -6.98 -11.48 -8.85
N ASP A 90 -6.25 -11.51 -9.95
CA ASP A 90 -6.80 -11.78 -11.27
C ASP A 90 -6.32 -13.15 -11.79
N PHE A 91 -6.74 -14.22 -11.09
CA PHE A 91 -6.22 -15.57 -11.34
C PHE A 91 -6.61 -16.11 -12.73
N ASP A 92 -7.87 -15.95 -13.13
CA ASP A 92 -8.35 -16.52 -14.40
C ASP A 92 -7.63 -15.91 -15.59
N ASN A 93 -7.42 -14.60 -15.60
CA ASN A 93 -6.71 -13.95 -16.70
C ASN A 93 -5.20 -14.30 -16.72
N ILE A 94 -4.58 -14.57 -15.57
CA ILE A 94 -3.13 -14.86 -15.49
C ILE A 94 -2.80 -16.34 -15.75
N PHE A 95 -3.68 -17.26 -15.35
CA PHE A 95 -3.38 -18.69 -15.36
C PHE A 95 -4.23 -19.52 -16.32
N ASN A 96 -5.40 -19.01 -16.75
CA ASN A 96 -6.34 -19.72 -17.63
C ASN A 96 -6.45 -19.08 -19.03
N ASP A 97 -5.60 -18.11 -19.39
CA ASP A 97 -5.56 -17.60 -20.76
C ASP A 97 -4.99 -18.67 -21.72
N SER A 98 -5.86 -19.18 -22.59
CA SER A 98 -5.52 -20.13 -23.64
C SER A 98 -4.52 -19.59 -24.67
N SER A 99 -4.30 -18.28 -24.71
CA SER A 99 -3.47 -17.61 -25.71
C SER A 99 -1.99 -17.64 -25.34
N ASN A 100 -1.67 -17.50 -24.04
CA ASN A 100 -0.30 -17.38 -23.54
C ASN A 100 -0.11 -18.20 -22.24
N PRO A 101 -0.09 -19.54 -22.30
CA PRO A 101 0.06 -20.33 -21.09
C PRO A 101 1.41 -20.04 -20.41
N PRO A 102 1.46 -20.01 -19.06
CA PRO A 102 2.68 -19.74 -18.34
C PRO A 102 3.76 -20.78 -18.69
N ALA A 103 5.00 -20.32 -18.91
CA ALA A 103 6.11 -21.18 -19.33
C ALA A 103 6.40 -22.32 -18.32
N PHE A 104 6.16 -22.07 -17.03
CA PHE A 104 6.32 -23.03 -15.95
C PHE A 104 5.07 -23.05 -15.05
N PRO A 105 3.98 -23.75 -15.45
CA PRO A 105 2.69 -23.65 -14.76
C PRO A 105 2.76 -24.11 -13.30
N VAL A 106 3.45 -25.22 -13.02
CA VAL A 106 3.61 -25.74 -11.65
C VAL A 106 4.36 -24.75 -10.75
N LEU A 107 5.45 -24.16 -11.25
CA LEU A 107 6.23 -23.17 -10.50
C LEU A 107 5.40 -21.90 -10.28
N ALA A 108 4.63 -21.48 -11.28
CA ALA A 108 3.76 -20.31 -11.21
C ALA A 108 2.69 -20.47 -10.11
N TYR A 109 2.03 -21.63 -10.05
CA TYR A 109 1.05 -21.93 -9.00
C TYR A 109 1.69 -21.96 -7.60
N ILE A 110 2.84 -22.61 -7.45
CA ILE A 110 3.55 -22.66 -6.17
C ILE A 110 3.90 -21.24 -5.71
N LEU A 111 4.48 -20.44 -6.60
CA LEU A 111 4.90 -19.07 -6.30
C LEU A 111 3.69 -18.17 -5.97
N PHE A 112 2.57 -18.36 -6.66
CA PHE A 112 1.32 -17.67 -6.38
C PHE A 112 0.75 -18.04 -5.00
N VAL A 113 0.77 -19.31 -4.60
CA VAL A 113 0.34 -19.73 -3.25
C VAL A 113 1.22 -19.09 -2.17
N PHE A 114 2.54 -19.08 -2.35
CA PHE A 114 3.45 -18.38 -1.42
C PHE A 114 3.16 -16.87 -1.36
N PHE A 115 2.88 -16.25 -2.51
CA PHE A 115 2.48 -14.85 -2.58
C PHE A 115 1.19 -14.58 -1.79
N LEU A 116 0.16 -15.43 -1.91
CA LEU A 116 -1.08 -15.27 -1.15
C LEU A 116 -0.85 -15.35 0.36
N ILE A 117 -0.07 -16.32 0.82
CA ILE A 117 0.22 -16.48 2.24
C ILE A 117 1.02 -15.29 2.77
N ILE A 118 2.10 -14.91 2.09
CA ILE A 118 3.01 -13.88 2.59
C ILE A 118 2.42 -12.48 2.39
N MET A 119 2.00 -12.14 1.17
CA MET A 119 1.61 -10.76 0.84
C MET A 119 0.15 -10.48 1.17
N SER A 120 -0.79 -11.31 0.70
CA SER A 120 -2.22 -11.06 0.93
C SER A 120 -2.66 -11.37 2.35
N ILE A 121 -2.09 -12.37 3.02
CA ILE A 121 -2.50 -12.74 4.39
C ILE A 121 -1.57 -12.10 5.41
N LEU A 122 -0.28 -12.44 5.44
CA LEU A 122 0.60 -12.00 6.53
C LEU A 122 0.84 -10.48 6.51
N ILE A 123 1.27 -9.91 5.38
CA ILE A 123 1.59 -8.48 5.31
C ILE A 123 0.33 -7.62 5.49
N MET A 124 -0.79 -7.93 4.83
CA MET A 124 -2.03 -7.17 5.02
C MET A 124 -2.54 -7.25 6.46
N ASN A 125 -2.53 -8.42 7.09
CA ASN A 125 -2.94 -8.54 8.49
C ASN A 125 -1.99 -7.80 9.45
N LEU A 126 -0.70 -7.75 9.12
CA LEU A 126 0.27 -7.02 9.93
C LEU A 126 0.13 -5.49 9.77
N LEU A 127 -0.20 -5.01 8.56
CA LEU A 127 -0.55 -3.60 8.32
C LEU A 127 -1.80 -3.18 9.10
N VAL A 128 -2.85 -4.01 9.05
CA VAL A 128 -4.09 -3.78 9.83
C VAL A 128 -3.80 -3.88 11.33
N GLY A 129 -3.01 -4.86 11.76
CA GLY A 129 -2.63 -5.04 13.17
C GLY A 129 -1.83 -3.86 13.72
N LEU A 130 -0.92 -3.28 12.93
CA LEU A 130 -0.18 -2.07 13.29
C LEU A 130 -1.12 -0.87 13.43
N ALA A 131 -2.04 -0.69 12.47
CA ALA A 131 -3.01 0.39 12.50
C ALA A 131 -3.94 0.30 13.72
N VAL A 132 -4.38 -0.91 14.08
CA VAL A 132 -5.20 -1.15 15.28
C VAL A 132 -4.39 -0.89 16.56
N GLY A 133 -3.12 -1.32 16.60
CA GLY A 133 -2.22 -1.06 17.71
C GLY A 133 -1.99 0.44 17.97
N ASP A 134 -1.78 1.22 16.90
CA ASP A 134 -1.62 2.67 16.97
C ASP A 134 -2.91 3.36 17.47
N ILE A 135 -4.09 2.92 17.00
CA ILE A 135 -5.38 3.43 17.48
C ILE A 135 -5.55 3.14 18.98
N GLN A 136 -5.22 1.94 19.44
CA GLN A 136 -5.33 1.57 20.86
C GLN A 136 -4.41 2.41 21.75
N ALA A 137 -3.17 2.68 21.29
CA ALA A 137 -2.22 3.53 21.99
C ALA A 137 -2.73 4.98 22.12
N VAL A 138 -3.33 5.52 21.07
CA VAL A 138 -3.95 6.86 21.07
C VAL A 138 -5.15 6.92 22.02
N GLN A 139 -6.03 5.91 22.01
CA GLN A 139 -7.18 5.85 22.93
C GLN A 139 -6.75 5.82 24.40
N ASN A 140 -5.76 4.98 24.75
CA ASN A 140 -5.27 4.88 26.12
C ASN A 140 -4.70 6.21 26.61
N LYS A 141 -3.98 6.94 25.75
CA LYS A 141 -3.46 8.27 26.07
C LYS A 141 -4.58 9.29 26.32
N ALA A 142 -5.64 9.28 25.50
CA ALA A 142 -6.79 10.16 25.68
C ALA A 142 -7.56 9.87 26.98
N THR A 143 -7.72 8.59 27.36
CA THR A 143 -8.37 8.21 28.62
C THR A 143 -7.59 8.69 29.84
N LEU A 144 -6.26 8.53 29.84
CA LEU A 144 -5.41 9.01 30.93
C LEU A 144 -5.50 10.53 31.10
N THR A 145 -5.41 11.29 30.01
CA THR A 145 -5.55 12.76 30.05
C THR A 145 -6.91 13.18 30.60
N ARG A 146 -7.98 12.46 30.29
CA ARG A 146 -9.32 12.77 30.82
C ARG A 146 -9.41 12.53 32.33
N LEU A 147 -8.83 11.44 32.84
CA LEU A 147 -8.84 11.13 34.27
C LEU A 147 -8.04 12.17 35.07
N GLU A 148 -6.91 12.63 34.54
CA GLU A 148 -6.13 13.71 35.18
C GLU A 148 -6.91 15.02 35.27
N THR A 149 -7.69 15.36 34.23
CA THR A 149 -8.56 16.56 34.26
C THR A 149 -9.79 16.45 35.14
N GLU A 150 -10.22 15.24 35.54
CA GLU A 150 -11.35 15.06 36.47
C GLU A 150 -10.92 15.10 37.95
N VAL A 151 -9.61 15.00 38.23
CA VAL A 151 -9.04 15.00 39.60
C VAL A 151 -8.53 16.38 40.03
N ILE A 152 -8.45 17.35 39.12
CA ILE A 152 -8.09 18.77 39.37
C ILE A 152 -9.36 19.62 39.38
#